data_AF-A0A2W1B8W5-F1
#
_entry.id   AF-A0A2W1B8W5-F1
#
_cell.length_a   1.000
_cell.length_b   1.000
_cell.length_c   1.000
_cell.angle_alpha   90.00
_cell.angle_beta   90.00
_cell.angle_gamma   90.00
#
_symmetry.space_group_name_H-M   'P 1'
#
loop_
_entity.id
_entity.type
_entity.pdbx_description
1 polymer ?
#
loop_
_entity_poly.entity_id
_entity_poly.type
_entity_poly.pdbx_seq_one_letter_code
_entity_poly.pdbx_strand_id
1 'polypeptide(L)'
;MTQSVQELISRQEATFNNLKQLCINYKKDSPTRKNAEYLEERLSRLNTTWEKFVYNHQLLEEFEATDLQYFTDDVYGCTKRMYEDVLQDILKRKAELPTSTPSKTETSPSASTTK
;
A
#
# COMPACT_ATOMS: atom_id res chain seq x y z
N MET A 1 -17.51 21.59 13.36
CA MET A 1 -17.37 20.73 14.56
C MET A 1 -15.89 20.66 14.88
N THR A 2 -15.45 21.18 16.01
CA THR A 2 -14.07 21.06 16.50
C THR A 2 -13.83 19.59 16.87
N GLN A 3 -12.89 18.91 16.21
CA GLN A 3 -12.46 17.57 16.60
C GLN A 3 -11.69 17.67 17.92
N SER A 4 -11.95 16.76 18.85
CA SER A 4 -11.16 16.65 20.08
C SER A 4 -9.87 15.88 19.84
N VAL A 5 -8.83 16.20 20.61
CA VAL A 5 -7.55 15.46 20.58
C VAL A 5 -7.76 13.97 20.84
N GLN A 6 -8.69 13.60 21.72
CA GLN A 6 -9.02 12.20 22.01
C GLN A 6 -9.58 11.45 20.80
N GLU A 7 -10.43 12.10 19.99
CA GLU A 7 -10.95 11.51 18.75
C GLU A 7 -9.83 11.36 17.71
N LEU A 8 -8.90 12.30 17.63
CA LEU A 8 -7.75 12.23 16.73
C LEU A 8 -6.83 11.06 17.10
N ILE A 9 -6.54 10.87 18.39
CA ILE A 9 -5.76 9.73 18.88
C ILE A 9 -6.44 8.42 18.51
N SER A 10 -7.75 8.31 18.80
CA SER A 10 -8.51 7.09 18.51
C SER A 10 -8.49 6.76 17.01
N ARG A 11 -8.60 7.79 16.16
CA ARG A 11 -8.46 7.62 14.70
C ARG A 11 -7.06 7.23 14.30
N GLN A 12 -6.04 7.80 14.92
CA GLN A 12 -4.65 7.48 14.63
C GLN A 12 -4.28 6.04 14.99
N GLU A 13 -4.76 5.56 16.13
CA GLU A 13 -4.61 4.16 16.53
C GLU A 13 -5.37 3.21 15.58
N ALA A 14 -6.58 3.59 15.16
CA ALA A 14 -7.36 2.79 14.21
C ALA A 14 -6.68 2.71 12.83
N THR A 15 -6.17 3.83 12.31
CA THR A 15 -5.43 3.85 11.03
C THR A 15 -4.10 3.11 11.13
N PHE A 16 -3.37 3.26 12.23
CA PHE A 16 -2.18 2.47 12.53
C PHE A 16 -2.46 0.96 12.49
N ASN A 17 -3.46 0.51 13.23
CA ASN A 17 -3.81 -0.91 13.31
C ASN A 17 -4.23 -1.45 11.95
N ASN A 18 -5.01 -0.69 11.18
CA ASN A 18 -5.39 -1.05 9.82
C ASN A 18 -4.17 -1.22 8.92
N LEU A 19 -3.27 -0.24 8.92
CA LEU A 19 -2.06 -0.25 8.10
C LEU A 19 -1.13 -1.41 8.48
N LYS A 20 -0.97 -1.68 9.78
CA LYS A 20 -0.23 -2.83 10.31
C LYS A 20 -0.81 -4.15 9.80
N GLN A 21 -2.13 -4.32 9.84
CA GLN A 21 -2.78 -5.52 9.33
C GLN A 21 -2.60 -5.67 7.81
N LEU A 22 -2.73 -4.58 7.03
CA LEU A 22 -2.46 -4.60 5.60
C LEU A 22 -1.04 -5.09 5.29
N CYS A 23 -0.05 -4.57 6.00
CA CYS A 23 1.35 -4.96 5.84
C CYS A 23 1.59 -6.43 6.22
N ILE A 24 1.07 -6.88 7.36
CA ILE A 24 1.21 -8.26 7.83
C ILE A 24 0.54 -9.24 6.86
N ASN A 25 -0.70 -8.94 6.45
CA ASN A 25 -1.45 -9.80 5.55
C ASN A 25 -0.75 -9.90 4.19
N TYR A 26 -0.28 -8.78 3.65
CA TYR A 26 0.53 -8.80 2.42
C TYR A 26 1.77 -9.69 2.54
N LYS A 27 2.54 -9.56 3.63
CA LYS A 27 3.76 -10.36 3.85
C LYS A 27 3.44 -11.87 3.95
N LYS A 28 2.31 -12.23 4.57
CA LYS A 28 1.85 -13.62 4.72
C LYS A 28 1.26 -14.23 3.45
N ASP A 29 0.72 -13.40 2.56
CA ASP A 29 0.07 -13.88 1.34
C ASP A 29 1.06 -14.57 0.40
N SER A 30 0.65 -15.70 -0.19
CA SER A 30 1.52 -16.50 -1.06
C SER A 30 1.96 -15.71 -2.30
N PRO A 31 3.15 -15.97 -2.86
CA PRO A 31 3.60 -15.35 -4.11
C PRO A 31 2.62 -15.55 -5.27
N THR A 32 1.95 -16.70 -5.34
CA THR A 32 0.96 -17.04 -6.38
C THR A 32 -0.26 -16.13 -6.39
N ARG A 33 -0.64 -15.57 -5.23
CA ARG A 33 -1.75 -14.61 -5.13
C ARG A 33 -1.35 -13.19 -5.53
N LYS A 34 -0.06 -12.88 -5.58
CA LYS A 34 0.49 -11.55 -5.83
C LYS A 34 0.57 -11.24 -7.34
N ASN A 35 -0.55 -11.38 -8.03
CA ASN A 35 -0.69 -11.01 -9.44
C ASN A 35 -0.90 -9.49 -9.61
N ALA A 36 -0.97 -9.01 -10.85
CA ALA A 36 -1.08 -7.58 -11.18
C ALA A 36 -2.28 -6.91 -10.49
N GLU A 37 -3.47 -7.47 -10.65
CA GLU A 37 -4.73 -6.94 -10.09
C GLU A 37 -4.66 -6.87 -8.56
N TYR A 38 -4.21 -7.95 -7.92
CA TYR A 38 -4.05 -8.00 -6.48
C TYR A 38 -3.04 -6.96 -5.96
N LEU A 39 -1.89 -6.81 -6.64
CA LEU A 39 -0.87 -5.84 -6.26
C LEU A 39 -1.37 -4.40 -6.43
N GLU A 40 -2.19 -4.13 -7.45
CA GLU A 40 -2.82 -2.82 -7.67
C GLU A 40 -3.83 -2.47 -6.58
N GLU A 41 -4.75 -3.40 -6.30
CA GLU A 41 -5.73 -3.18 -5.24
C GLU A 41 -5.03 -3.00 -3.88
N ARG A 42 -4.01 -3.82 -3.60
CA ARG A 42 -3.27 -3.74 -2.35
C ARG A 42 -2.50 -2.42 -2.24
N LEU A 43 -1.85 -1.97 -3.31
CA LEU A 43 -1.13 -0.69 -3.35
C LEU A 43 -2.06 0.48 -3.10
N SER A 44 -3.22 0.50 -3.77
CA SER A 44 -4.23 1.54 -3.60
C SER A 44 -4.70 1.63 -2.15
N ARG A 45 -5.10 0.49 -1.56
CA ARG A 45 -5.51 0.43 -0.14
C ARG A 45 -4.40 0.86 0.82
N LEU A 46 -3.16 0.44 0.55
CA LEU A 46 -2.00 0.78 1.37
C LEU A 46 -1.76 2.30 1.39
N ASN A 47 -1.71 2.92 0.20
CA ASN A 47 -1.45 4.35 0.05
C ASN A 47 -2.58 5.21 0.65
N THR A 48 -3.85 4.88 0.36
CA THR A 48 -4.98 5.62 0.95
C THR A 48 -5.02 5.52 2.48
N THR A 49 -4.60 4.39 3.05
CA THR A 49 -4.53 4.24 4.51
C THR A 49 -3.35 5.02 5.09
N TRP A 50 -2.21 5.01 4.40
CA TRP A 50 -1.04 5.79 4.76
C TRP A 50 -1.32 7.30 4.75
N GLU A 51 -1.95 7.82 3.70
CA GLU A 51 -2.33 9.23 3.59
C GLU A 51 -3.20 9.68 4.77
N LYS A 52 -4.18 8.86 5.18
CA LYS A 52 -5.02 9.13 6.37
C LYS A 52 -4.20 9.13 7.66
N PHE A 53 -3.24 8.21 7.79
CA PHE A 53 -2.36 8.13 8.95
C PHE A 53 -1.44 9.36 9.05
N VAL A 54 -0.91 9.83 7.91
CA VAL A 54 -0.09 11.06 7.84
C VAL A 54 -0.95 12.29 8.16
N TYR A 55 -2.14 12.40 7.59
CA TYR A 55 -3.04 13.52 7.86
C TYR A 55 -3.39 13.64 9.35
N ASN A 56 -3.76 12.52 9.98
CA ASN A 56 -4.05 12.50 11.41
C ASN A 56 -2.80 12.84 12.26
N HIS A 57 -1.61 12.38 11.86
CA HIS A 57 -0.36 12.73 12.52
C HIS A 57 -0.08 14.24 12.48
N GLN A 58 -0.25 14.86 11.31
CA GLN A 58 -0.10 16.32 11.14
C GLN A 58 -1.07 17.10 12.02
N LEU A 59 -2.33 16.66 12.11
CA LEU A 59 -3.28 17.27 13.03
C LEU A 59 -2.80 17.14 14.49
N LEU A 60 -2.33 15.96 14.91
CA LEU A 60 -1.82 15.77 16.28
C LEU A 60 -0.60 16.66 16.59
N GLU A 61 0.25 16.92 15.60
CA GLU A 61 1.36 17.90 15.72
C GLU A 61 0.83 19.34 15.87
N GLU A 62 -0.19 19.73 15.10
CA GLU A 62 -0.82 21.05 15.19
C GLU A 62 -1.50 21.30 16.55
N PHE A 63 -2.02 20.25 17.19
CA PHE A 63 -2.59 20.32 18.54
C PHE A 63 -1.53 20.30 19.66
N GLU A 64 -0.24 20.33 19.32
CA GLU A 64 0.89 20.23 20.25
C GLU A 64 0.77 19.05 21.24
N ALA A 65 0.13 17.96 20.80
CA ALA A 65 -0.11 16.79 21.64
C ALA A 65 1.13 15.88 21.72
N THR A 66 2.31 16.47 21.87
CA THR A 66 3.62 15.80 21.80
C THR A 66 3.91 14.90 23.00
N ASP A 67 3.20 15.11 24.12
CA ASP A 67 3.31 14.28 25.34
C ASP A 67 2.59 12.92 25.23
N LEU A 68 1.94 12.63 24.10
CA LEU A 68 1.26 11.36 23.90
C LEU A 68 2.27 10.22 23.68
N GLN A 69 1.98 9.06 24.26
CA GLN A 69 2.77 7.85 24.08
C GLN A 69 3.03 7.51 22.61
N TYR A 70 2.09 7.83 21.71
CA TYR A 70 2.26 7.73 20.26
C TYR A 70 3.53 8.42 19.73
N PHE A 71 3.85 9.62 20.22
CA PHE A 71 5.06 10.35 19.83
C PHE A 71 6.30 9.84 20.57
N THR A 72 6.16 9.52 21.87
CA THR A 72 7.26 8.96 22.67
C THR A 72 7.77 7.63 22.09
N ASP A 73 6.88 6.78 21.61
CA ASP A 73 7.21 5.45 21.08
C ASP A 73 7.64 5.46 19.60
N ASP A 74 7.82 6.65 18.99
CA ASP A 74 8.11 6.82 17.54
C ASP A 74 7.17 5.96 16.66
N VAL A 75 5.87 5.93 17.01
CA VAL A 75 4.89 5.12 16.28
C VAL A 75 4.84 5.56 14.82
N TYR A 76 4.95 6.86 14.55
CA TYR A 76 5.02 7.38 13.18
C TYR A 76 6.21 6.81 12.41
N GLY A 77 7.43 6.95 12.92
CA GLY A 77 8.64 6.50 12.24
C GLY A 77 8.67 4.99 12.03
N CYS A 78 8.26 4.22 13.05
CA CYS A 78 8.15 2.77 12.93
C CYS A 78 7.11 2.34 11.88
N THR A 79 5.96 3.02 11.86
CA THR A 79 4.89 2.74 10.88
C THR A 79 5.30 3.13 9.47
N LYS A 80 6.01 4.25 9.32
CA LYS A 80 6.58 4.70 8.05
C LYS A 80 7.50 3.66 7.43
N ARG A 81 8.46 3.14 8.21
CA ARG A 81 9.38 2.07 7.75
C ARG A 81 8.61 0.84 7.29
N MET A 82 7.62 0.40 8.07
CA MET A 82 6.78 -0.75 7.72
C MET A 82 6.00 -0.53 6.41
N TYR A 83 5.46 0.68 6.21
CA TYR A 83 4.78 1.08 4.98
C TYR A 83 5.75 1.08 3.79
N GLU A 84 6.91 1.72 3.93
CA GLU A 84 7.92 1.82 2.88
C GLU A 84 8.43 0.45 2.44
N ASP A 85 8.71 -0.46 3.39
CA ASP A 85 9.11 -1.83 3.10
C ASP A 85 8.11 -2.56 2.19
N VAL A 86 6.82 -2.46 2.51
CA VAL A 86 5.76 -3.12 1.74
C VAL A 86 5.53 -2.44 0.40
N LEU A 87 5.58 -1.11 0.37
CA LEU A 87 5.50 -0.32 -0.85
C LEU A 87 6.60 -0.74 -1.84
N GLN A 88 7.84 -0.80 -1.39
CA GLN A 88 8.97 -1.19 -2.25
C GLN A 88 8.84 -2.63 -2.77
N ASP A 89 8.40 -3.59 -1.94
CA ASP A 89 8.18 -4.97 -2.40
C ASP A 89 7.06 -5.05 -3.45
N ILE A 90 5.95 -4.31 -3.24
CA ILE A 90 4.86 -4.24 -4.23
C ILE A 90 5.37 -3.65 -5.55
N LEU A 91 6.06 -2.52 -5.51
CA LEU A 91 6.58 -1.86 -6.71
C LEU A 91 7.58 -2.74 -7.47
N LYS A 92 8.49 -3.39 -6.74
CA LYS A 92 9.44 -4.34 -7.32
C LYS A 92 8.73 -5.48 -8.04
N ARG A 93 7.76 -6.13 -7.38
CA ARG A 93 6.98 -7.23 -7.99
C ARG A 93 6.18 -6.76 -9.19
N LYS A 94 5.57 -5.58 -9.14
CA LYS A 94 4.86 -5.00 -10.28
C LYS A 94 5.77 -4.81 -11.49
N ALA A 95 7.03 -4.42 -11.28
CA ALA A 95 8.01 -4.26 -12.35
C ALA A 95 8.50 -5.60 -12.92
N GLU A 96 8.51 -6.67 -12.11
CA GLU A 96 8.90 -8.03 -12.52
C GLU A 96 7.77 -8.80 -13.21
N LEU A 97 6.52 -8.36 -13.07
CA LEU A 97 5.39 -9.01 -13.75
C LEU A 97 5.53 -8.84 -15.27
N PRO A 98 5.36 -9.92 -16.05
CA PRO A 98 5.43 -9.83 -17.49
C PRO A 98 4.33 -8.88 -17.97
N THR A 99 4.73 -7.74 -18.52
CA THR A 99 3.83 -6.86 -19.26
C THR A 99 3.33 -7.67 -20.45
N SER A 100 2.11 -8.19 -20.38
CA SER A 100 1.49 -8.88 -21.49
C SER A 100 1.21 -7.85 -22.58
N THR A 101 2.22 -7.53 -23.38
CA THR A 101 2.08 -6.85 -24.66
C THR A 101 1.21 -7.77 -25.53
N PRO A 102 0.06 -7.31 -26.05
CA PRO A 102 -0.69 -8.09 -27.03
C PRO A 102 0.11 -8.05 -28.34
N SER A 103 1.04 -8.98 -28.52
CA SER A 103 1.55 -9.31 -29.84
C SER A 103 0.39 -9.90 -30.64
N LYS A 104 -0.27 -9.05 -31.44
CA LYS A 104 -0.99 -9.45 -32.64
C LYS A 104 -0.13 -10.46 -33.38
N THR A 105 -0.50 -11.73 -33.30
CA THR A 105 -0.08 -12.70 -34.31
C THR A 105 -1.20 -12.68 -35.32
N GLU A 106 -1.08 -11.75 -36.27
CA GLU A 106 -1.80 -11.82 -37.53
C GLU A 106 -1.41 -13.14 -38.20
N THR A 107 -2.31 -14.12 -38.11
CA THR A 107 -2.26 -15.31 -38.95
C THR A 107 -2.52 -14.88 -40.39
N SER A 108 -1.46 -14.52 -41.10
CA SER A 108 -1.49 -14.36 -42.55
C SER A 108 -1.40 -15.75 -43.21
N PRO A 109 -2.19 -16.03 -44.26
CA PRO A 109 -2.42 -17.38 -44.77
C PRO A 109 -1.22 -17.85 -45.60
N SER A 110 -0.60 -18.95 -45.16
CA SER A 110 0.41 -19.66 -45.92
C SER A 110 -0.27 -20.72 -46.79
N ALA A 111 -0.39 -20.45 -48.10
CA ALA A 111 -0.59 -21.47 -49.11
C ALA A 111 0.04 -21.01 -50.43
N SER A 112 1.34 -21.30 -50.59
CA SER A 112 1.99 -21.35 -51.90
C SER A 112 2.35 -22.80 -52.22
N THR A 113 1.76 -23.25 -53.33
CA THR A 113 2.35 -24.13 -54.36
C THR A 113 2.48 -25.63 -54.07
N THR A 114 1.95 -26.44 -54.99
CA THR A 114 2.48 -27.69 -55.63
C THR A 114 1.24 -28.36 -56.27
N LYS A 115 1.12 -28.71 -57.55
CA LYS A 115 2.02 -29.10 -58.64
C LYS A 115 1.28 -28.93 -59.96
#